data_AF-A0A7C6VXZ6-F1
#
_entry.id   AF-A0A7C6VXZ6-F1
#
_cell.length_a   1.000
_cell.length_b   1.000
_cell.length_c   1.000
_cell.angle_alpha   90.00
_cell.angle_beta   90.00
_cell.angle_gamma   90.00
#
_symmetry.space_group_name_H-M   'P 1'
#
loop_
_entity.id
_entity.type
_entity.pdbx_description
1 polymer ?
#
loop_
_entity_poly.entity_id
_entity_poly.type
_entity_poly.pdbx_seq_one_letter_code
_entity_poly.pdbx_strand_id
1 'polypeptide(L)'
;MNSWQLTGLFVLGGVGAVIAMAGWLIMRHTRTRKRWIEERRQAVKRAAAERAAERAAAERAALDSEAATRAAAERQEAKRAAAERAALEQAALEKAAVEQAIAEWAVAERAEADRLQLRRVTEERQAAEEIEVRMRAVEEAIAEWLEAEREGVRLTAAAPGQSPRQTYTRTEAIRQQVRLTAGKVEKEVGELEFIKNRIQTGVDFLPLEFKQTIDEWKQGRILRHSTFEDLKLKFRYKAYSIEDGYELLYLYTDWLAQQRQKLRVFVRLLGTEVDKAESIQAAIERAERREHEKYLEMDVEVIFTLREIRAILEKLIGMETLLKQLEEVCRKRAEQIIAPSWEAKGTL
;
A
#
# COMPACT_ATOMS: atom_id res chain seq x y z
N MET A 1 37.00 151.58 13.68
CA MET A 1 35.60 151.24 13.30
C MET A 1 35.66 150.67 11.88
N ASN A 2 35.32 149.41 11.58
CA ASN A 2 34.10 148.68 11.94
C ASN A 2 34.28 147.16 12.05
N SER A 3 33.78 146.60 13.16
CA SER A 3 33.72 145.17 13.52
C SER A 3 32.53 144.41 12.89
N TRP A 4 31.80 145.01 11.94
CA TRP A 4 30.51 144.49 11.44
C TRP A 4 30.56 143.68 10.13
N GLN A 5 31.71 143.58 9.43
CA GLN A 5 31.82 142.77 8.21
C GLN A 5 32.41 141.36 8.42
N LEU A 6 33.06 141.11 9.55
CA LEU A 6 33.67 139.80 9.83
C LEU A 6 32.64 138.78 10.31
N THR A 7 31.58 139.19 11.02
CA THR A 7 30.57 138.27 11.59
C THR A 7 29.66 137.64 10.53
N GLY A 8 29.35 138.33 9.43
CA GLY A 8 28.48 137.82 8.36
C GLY A 8 29.11 136.68 7.52
N LEU A 9 30.42 136.71 7.30
CA LEU A 9 31.14 135.69 6.53
C LEU A 9 31.27 134.36 7.29
N PHE A 10 31.44 134.40 8.61
CA PHE A 10 31.49 133.19 9.44
C PHE A 10 30.15 132.46 9.51
N VAL A 11 29.03 133.19 9.56
CA VAL A 11 27.68 132.59 9.57
C VAL A 11 27.37 131.94 8.22
N LEU A 12 27.68 132.60 7.10
CA LEU A 12 27.50 132.02 5.76
C LEU A 12 28.39 130.79 5.53
N GLY A 13 29.65 130.82 6.00
CA GLY A 13 30.55 129.66 5.96
C GLY A 13 30.03 128.49 6.80
N GLY A 14 29.49 128.77 7.98
CA GLY A 14 28.89 127.76 8.87
C GLY A 14 27.65 127.08 8.26
N VAL A 15 26.75 127.86 7.66
CA VAL A 15 25.55 127.33 6.99
C VAL A 15 25.92 126.47 5.77
N GLY A 16 26.90 126.91 4.98
CA GLY A 16 27.42 126.12 3.84
C GLY A 16 28.00 124.77 4.26
N ALA A 17 28.74 124.73 5.38
CA ALA A 17 29.32 123.49 5.90
C ALA A 17 28.23 122.51 6.40
N VAL A 18 27.17 123.00 7.05
CA VAL A 18 26.06 122.16 7.53
C VAL A 18 25.27 121.57 6.35
N ILE A 19 25.00 122.34 5.29
CA ILE A 19 24.32 121.84 4.10
C ILE A 19 25.18 120.79 3.37
N ALA A 20 26.49 121.01 3.24
CA ALA A 20 27.40 120.04 2.66
C ALA A 20 27.48 118.75 3.49
N MET A 21 27.49 118.86 4.82
CA MET A 21 27.51 117.71 5.73
C MET A 21 26.19 116.93 5.68
N ALA A 22 25.05 117.63 5.61
CA ALA A 22 23.73 117.01 5.43
C ALA A 22 23.62 116.30 4.07
N GLY A 23 24.07 116.94 2.98
CA GLY A 23 24.14 116.34 1.65
C GLY A 23 25.05 115.11 1.61
N TRP A 24 26.22 115.17 2.27
CA TRP A 24 27.14 114.05 2.39
C TRP A 24 26.55 112.90 3.22
N LEU A 25 25.84 113.18 4.32
CA LEU A 25 25.16 112.17 5.12
C LEU A 25 24.03 111.49 4.35
N ILE A 26 23.21 112.23 3.61
CA ILE A 26 22.15 111.68 2.75
C ILE A 26 22.75 110.80 1.65
N MET A 27 23.81 111.28 0.99
CA MET A 27 24.52 110.54 -0.05
C MET A 27 25.20 109.28 0.50
N ARG A 28 25.80 109.36 1.69
CA ARG A 28 26.37 108.21 2.40
C ARG A 28 25.29 107.21 2.78
N HIS A 29 24.16 107.67 3.32
CA HIS A 29 23.04 106.83 3.74
C HIS A 29 22.35 106.13 2.55
N THR A 30 22.21 106.81 1.42
CA THR A 30 21.68 106.21 0.19
C THR A 30 22.65 105.21 -0.41
N ARG A 31 23.97 105.47 -0.38
CA ARG A 31 25.01 104.51 -0.79
C ARG A 31 25.03 103.27 0.10
N THR A 32 24.94 103.41 1.42
CA THR A 32 24.88 102.26 2.35
C THR A 32 23.58 101.47 2.18
N ARG A 33 22.44 102.14 2.00
CA ARG A 33 21.16 101.47 1.70
C ARG A 33 21.22 100.68 0.39
N LYS A 34 21.80 101.25 -0.67
CA LYS A 34 21.99 100.54 -1.95
C LYS A 34 22.84 99.27 -1.77
N ARG A 35 23.98 99.37 -1.09
CA ARG A 35 24.85 98.21 -0.80
C ARG A 35 24.10 97.12 -0.01
N TRP A 36 23.37 97.51 1.03
CA TRP A 36 22.63 96.56 1.85
C TRP A 36 21.47 95.88 1.09
N ILE A 37 20.81 96.60 0.18
CA ILE A 37 19.78 96.03 -0.70
C ILE A 37 20.42 95.06 -1.70
N GLU A 38 21.58 95.41 -2.29
CA GLU A 38 22.32 94.55 -3.22
C GLU A 38 22.78 93.26 -2.52
N GLU A 39 23.38 93.38 -1.33
CA GLU A 39 23.82 92.26 -0.49
C GLU A 39 22.64 91.36 -0.11
N ARG A 40 21.51 91.94 0.32
CA ARG A 40 20.28 91.16 0.59
C ARG A 40 19.76 90.46 -0.65
N ARG A 41 19.77 91.11 -1.82
CA ARG A 41 19.36 90.48 -3.08
C ARG A 41 20.28 89.31 -3.43
N GLN A 42 21.59 89.45 -3.25
CA GLN A 42 22.54 88.37 -3.49
C GLN A 42 22.37 87.23 -2.48
N ALA A 43 22.16 87.53 -1.19
CA ALA A 43 21.88 86.53 -0.17
C ALA A 43 20.58 85.75 -0.46
N VAL A 44 19.50 86.45 -0.86
CA VAL A 44 18.23 85.80 -1.26
C VAL A 44 18.42 84.93 -2.51
N LYS A 45 19.18 85.41 -3.51
CA LYS A 45 19.49 84.61 -4.71
C LYS A 45 20.31 83.36 -4.38
N ARG A 46 21.31 83.46 -3.51
CA ARG A 46 22.12 82.31 -3.06
C ARG A 46 21.27 81.30 -2.28
N ALA A 47 20.47 81.76 -1.32
CA ALA A 47 19.57 80.90 -0.55
C ALA A 47 18.50 80.22 -1.45
N ALA A 48 18.00 80.92 -2.48
CA ALA A 48 17.09 80.32 -3.45
C ALA A 48 17.79 79.27 -4.32
N ALA A 49 19.02 79.55 -4.76
CA ALA A 49 19.83 78.60 -5.53
C ALA A 49 20.22 77.35 -4.72
N GLU A 50 20.62 77.52 -3.46
CA GLU A 50 20.93 76.41 -2.54
C GLU A 50 19.69 75.53 -2.29
N ARG A 51 18.52 76.12 -2.03
CA ARG A 51 17.27 75.36 -1.89
C ARG A 51 16.87 74.63 -3.16
N ALA A 52 17.11 75.22 -4.33
CA ALA A 52 16.85 74.55 -5.61
C ALA A 52 17.81 73.37 -5.83
N ALA A 53 19.10 73.53 -5.50
CA ALA A 53 20.09 72.47 -5.57
C ALA A 53 19.79 71.33 -4.58
N GLU A 54 19.39 71.65 -3.35
CA GLU A 54 19.01 70.67 -2.33
C GLU A 54 17.77 69.86 -2.76
N ARG A 55 16.74 70.52 -3.30
CA ARG A 55 15.56 69.84 -3.85
C ARG A 55 15.92 68.92 -5.02
N ALA A 56 16.76 69.38 -5.94
CA ALA A 56 17.21 68.56 -7.07
C ALA A 56 18.05 67.36 -6.62
N ALA A 57 18.88 67.52 -5.57
CA ALA A 57 19.64 66.42 -4.98
C ALA A 57 18.73 65.41 -4.27
N ALA A 58 17.73 65.88 -3.52
CA ALA A 58 16.75 65.03 -2.84
C ALA A 58 15.88 64.24 -3.83
N GLU A 59 15.45 64.88 -4.93
CA GLU A 59 14.68 64.22 -5.98
C GLU A 59 15.50 63.13 -6.69
N ARG A 60 16.77 63.39 -7.00
CA ARG A 60 17.68 62.37 -7.57
C ARG A 60 17.89 61.20 -6.61
N ALA A 61 18.11 61.46 -5.32
CA ALA A 61 18.25 60.42 -4.32
C ALA A 61 16.97 59.56 -4.17
N ALA A 62 15.79 60.17 -4.26
CA ALA A 62 14.52 59.45 -4.24
C ALA A 62 14.37 58.54 -5.47
N LEU A 63 14.66 59.07 -6.67
CA LEU A 63 14.62 58.29 -7.92
C LEU A 63 15.62 57.12 -7.92
N ASP A 64 16.84 57.34 -7.45
CA ASP A 64 17.86 56.30 -7.34
C ASP A 64 17.46 55.22 -6.32
N SER A 65 16.85 55.63 -5.19
CA SER A 65 16.32 54.69 -4.20
C SER A 65 15.18 53.85 -4.76
N GLU A 66 14.25 54.44 -5.53
CA GLU A 66 13.17 53.70 -6.18
C GLU A 66 13.69 52.74 -7.26
N ALA A 67 14.69 53.17 -8.06
CA ALA A 67 15.31 52.30 -9.06
C ALA A 67 16.01 51.10 -8.39
N ALA A 68 16.70 51.34 -7.27
CA ALA A 68 17.37 50.29 -6.50
C ALA A 68 16.37 49.29 -5.89
N THR A 69 15.23 49.74 -5.35
CA THR A 69 14.21 48.84 -4.78
C THR A 69 13.52 48.02 -5.85
N ARG A 70 13.19 48.61 -7.01
CA ARG A 70 12.62 47.87 -8.15
C ARG A 70 13.59 46.80 -8.66
N ALA A 71 14.86 47.14 -8.86
CA ALA A 71 15.87 46.18 -9.28
C ALA A 71 16.10 45.04 -8.26
N ALA A 72 15.99 45.33 -6.96
CA ALA A 72 16.07 44.31 -5.92
C ALA A 72 14.84 43.37 -5.93
N ALA A 73 13.64 43.92 -6.13
CA ALA A 73 12.41 43.15 -6.25
C ALA A 73 12.43 42.22 -7.48
N GLU A 74 12.80 42.74 -8.65
CA GLU A 74 12.92 41.95 -9.89
C GLU A 74 13.94 40.80 -9.75
N ARG A 75 15.10 41.07 -9.11
CA ARG A 75 16.10 40.02 -8.84
C ARG A 75 15.55 38.93 -7.93
N GLN A 76 14.70 39.27 -6.96
CA GLN A 76 14.12 38.30 -6.05
C GLN A 76 13.03 37.47 -6.72
N GLU A 77 12.21 38.08 -7.57
CA GLU A 77 11.22 37.36 -8.40
C GLU A 77 11.91 36.42 -9.39
N ALA A 78 12.97 36.88 -10.07
CA ALA A 78 13.75 36.05 -10.97
C ALA A 78 14.37 34.84 -10.25
N LYS A 79 14.91 35.03 -9.03
CA LYS A 79 15.43 33.93 -8.20
C LYS A 79 14.34 32.94 -7.80
N ARG A 80 13.17 33.41 -7.39
CA ARG A 80 12.02 32.55 -7.04
C ARG A 80 11.56 31.73 -8.24
N ALA A 81 11.41 32.37 -9.40
CA ALA A 81 11.03 31.67 -10.63
C ALA A 81 12.07 30.62 -11.06
N ALA A 82 13.37 30.90 -10.92
CA ALA A 82 14.41 29.92 -11.21
C ALA A 82 14.38 28.74 -10.22
N ALA A 83 14.18 29.00 -8.93
CA ALA A 83 14.08 27.96 -7.91
C ALA A 83 12.83 27.07 -8.12
N GLU A 84 11.70 27.67 -8.48
CA GLU A 84 10.46 26.94 -8.78
C GLU A 84 10.61 26.05 -10.03
N ARG A 85 11.24 26.55 -11.09
CA ARG A 85 11.54 25.74 -12.28
C ARG A 85 12.47 24.56 -11.95
N ALA A 86 13.52 24.80 -11.17
CA ALA A 86 14.42 23.73 -10.74
C ALA A 86 13.70 22.68 -9.87
N ALA A 87 12.81 23.10 -8.97
CA ALA A 87 12.01 22.19 -8.16
C ALA A 87 11.03 21.35 -9.01
N LEU A 88 10.41 21.95 -10.02
CA LEU A 88 9.53 21.23 -10.95
C LEU A 88 10.30 20.22 -11.82
N GLU A 89 11.50 20.58 -12.29
CA GLU A 89 12.37 19.67 -13.05
C GLU A 89 12.84 18.48 -12.18
N GLN A 90 13.26 18.73 -10.94
CA GLN A 90 13.62 17.66 -10.00
C GLN A 90 12.44 16.75 -9.70
N ALA A 91 11.25 17.30 -9.45
CA ALA A 91 10.05 16.50 -9.23
C ALA A 91 9.63 15.68 -10.46
N ALA A 92 9.86 16.19 -11.67
CA ALA A 92 9.60 15.44 -12.90
C ALA A 92 10.60 14.28 -13.09
N LEU A 93 11.89 14.51 -12.79
CA LEU A 93 12.93 13.48 -12.83
C LEU A 93 12.70 12.40 -11.77
N GLU A 94 12.32 12.77 -10.54
CA GLU A 94 11.97 11.83 -9.48
C GLU A 94 10.76 10.97 -9.86
N LYS A 95 9.71 11.58 -10.42
CA LYS A 95 8.54 10.83 -10.93
C LYS A 95 8.93 9.84 -12.03
N ALA A 96 9.74 10.27 -12.99
CA ALA A 96 10.22 9.39 -14.06
C ALA A 96 11.07 8.23 -13.53
N ALA A 97 11.94 8.48 -12.54
CA ALA A 97 12.75 7.45 -11.90
C ALA A 97 11.88 6.45 -11.11
N VAL A 98 10.85 6.92 -10.41
CA VAL A 98 9.90 6.06 -9.69
C VAL A 98 9.06 5.23 -10.66
N GLU A 99 8.57 5.81 -11.76
CA GLU A 99 7.84 5.09 -12.80
C GLU A 99 8.70 4.02 -13.48
N GLN A 100 9.97 4.31 -13.77
CA GLN A 100 10.93 3.32 -14.29
C GLN A 100 11.17 2.18 -13.30
N ALA A 101 11.37 2.50 -12.02
CA ALA A 101 11.56 1.48 -10.98
C ALA A 101 10.33 0.57 -10.81
N ILE A 102 9.11 1.14 -10.90
CA ILE A 102 7.86 0.37 -10.86
C ILE A 102 7.73 -0.52 -12.09
N ALA A 103 8.08 -0.02 -13.29
CA ALA A 103 8.04 -0.81 -14.51
C ALA A 103 9.05 -1.97 -14.49
N GLU A 104 10.28 -1.72 -14.03
CA GLU A 104 11.32 -2.75 -13.86
C GLU A 104 10.90 -3.81 -12.82
N TRP A 105 10.32 -3.38 -11.70
CA TRP A 105 9.82 -4.28 -10.66
C TRP A 105 8.66 -5.15 -11.19
N ALA A 106 7.73 -4.57 -11.95
CA ALA A 106 6.63 -5.32 -12.56
C ALA A 106 7.12 -6.33 -13.62
N VAL A 107 8.19 -6.03 -14.35
CA VAL A 107 8.82 -6.98 -15.29
C VAL A 107 9.54 -8.09 -14.54
N ALA A 108 10.25 -7.78 -13.46
CA ALA A 108 10.92 -8.76 -12.61
C ALA A 108 9.90 -9.71 -11.93
N GLU A 109 8.81 -9.17 -11.39
CA GLU A 109 7.74 -9.94 -10.76
C GLU A 109 7.05 -10.88 -11.78
N ARG A 110 6.77 -10.40 -12.99
CA ARG A 110 6.26 -11.26 -14.08
C ARG A 110 7.23 -12.36 -14.46
N ALA A 111 8.53 -12.05 -14.55
CA ALA A 111 9.54 -13.05 -14.88
C ALA A 111 9.71 -14.10 -13.77
N GLU A 112 9.59 -13.72 -12.49
CA GLU A 112 9.57 -14.66 -11.37
C GLU A 112 8.29 -15.49 -11.33
N ALA A 113 7.13 -14.87 -11.59
CA ALA A 113 5.85 -15.57 -11.71
C ALA A 113 5.91 -16.61 -12.84
N ASP A 114 6.41 -16.26 -14.02
CA ASP A 114 6.57 -17.18 -15.16
C ASP A 114 7.55 -18.32 -14.83
N ARG A 115 8.66 -18.03 -14.14
CA ARG A 115 9.60 -19.06 -13.67
C ARG A 115 8.97 -20.01 -12.65
N LEU A 116 8.16 -19.49 -11.73
CA LEU A 116 7.44 -20.29 -10.76
C LEU A 116 6.36 -21.15 -11.44
N GLN A 117 5.65 -20.62 -12.43
CA GLN A 117 4.69 -21.38 -13.24
C GLN A 117 5.39 -22.50 -14.01
N LEU A 118 6.51 -22.22 -14.67
CA LEU A 118 7.32 -23.24 -15.35
C LEU A 118 7.81 -24.32 -14.38
N ARG A 119 8.31 -23.94 -13.19
CA ARG A 119 8.71 -24.91 -12.16
C ARG A 119 7.54 -25.78 -11.70
N ARG A 120 6.38 -25.17 -11.42
CA ARG A 120 5.17 -25.91 -11.05
C ARG A 120 4.76 -26.90 -12.14
N VAL A 121 4.73 -26.49 -13.40
CA VAL A 121 4.41 -27.39 -14.52
C VAL A 121 5.43 -28.53 -14.63
N THR A 122 6.72 -28.27 -14.39
CA THR A 122 7.72 -29.35 -14.39
C THR A 122 7.59 -30.29 -13.19
N GLU A 123 7.32 -29.76 -12.00
CA GLU A 123 7.12 -30.53 -10.77
C GLU A 123 5.83 -31.36 -10.85
N GLU A 124 4.75 -30.81 -11.40
CA GLU A 124 3.49 -31.52 -11.67
C GLU A 124 3.68 -32.66 -12.66
N ARG A 125 4.49 -32.45 -13.72
CA ARG A 125 4.84 -33.52 -14.68
C ARG A 125 5.64 -34.63 -14.01
N GLN A 126 6.65 -34.29 -13.22
CA GLN A 126 7.44 -35.28 -12.49
C GLN A 126 6.60 -36.05 -11.48
N ALA A 127 5.74 -35.36 -10.72
CA ALA A 127 4.83 -36.00 -9.79
C ALA A 127 3.82 -36.93 -10.52
N ALA A 128 3.33 -36.53 -11.70
CA ALA A 128 2.46 -37.38 -12.51
C ALA A 128 3.19 -38.63 -13.03
N GLU A 129 4.43 -38.49 -13.48
CA GLU A 129 5.28 -39.61 -13.91
C GLU A 129 5.60 -40.56 -12.73
N GLU A 130 5.93 -40.02 -11.55
CA GLU A 130 6.16 -40.83 -10.34
C GLU A 130 4.90 -41.59 -9.91
N ILE A 131 3.73 -40.95 -10.00
CA ILE A 131 2.45 -41.62 -9.72
C ILE A 131 2.20 -42.72 -10.74
N GLU A 132 2.47 -42.49 -12.03
CA GLU A 132 2.32 -43.51 -13.08
C GLU A 132 3.26 -44.70 -12.85
N VAL A 133 4.52 -44.45 -12.52
CA VAL A 133 5.52 -45.49 -12.19
C VAL A 133 5.07 -46.28 -10.96
N ARG A 134 4.58 -45.61 -9.91
CA ARG A 134 4.05 -46.30 -8.72
C ARG A 134 2.81 -47.13 -9.05
N MET A 135 1.93 -46.65 -9.92
CA MET A 135 0.75 -47.41 -10.34
C MET A 135 1.13 -48.62 -11.17
N ARG A 136 2.10 -48.52 -12.09
CA ARG A 136 2.64 -49.68 -12.82
C ARG A 136 3.29 -50.69 -11.89
N ALA A 137 4.06 -50.24 -10.89
CA ALA A 137 4.66 -51.13 -9.89
C ALA A 137 3.58 -51.85 -9.04
N VAL A 138 2.48 -51.17 -8.73
CA VAL A 138 1.33 -51.81 -8.06
C VAL A 138 0.64 -52.82 -8.98
N GLU A 139 0.47 -52.51 -10.26
CA GLU A 139 -0.10 -53.44 -11.25
C GLU A 139 0.77 -54.68 -11.46
N GLU A 140 2.09 -54.50 -11.55
CA GLU A 140 3.07 -55.60 -11.64
C GLU A 140 3.06 -56.46 -10.37
N ALA A 141 3.05 -55.86 -9.18
CA ALA A 141 2.94 -56.59 -7.92
C ALA A 141 1.62 -57.37 -7.81
N ILE A 142 0.51 -56.81 -8.31
CA ILE A 142 -0.77 -57.52 -8.38
C ILE A 142 -0.69 -58.68 -9.39
N ALA A 143 -0.04 -58.50 -10.53
CA ALA A 143 0.13 -59.54 -11.54
C ALA A 143 1.02 -60.70 -11.05
N GLU A 144 2.15 -60.39 -10.43
CA GLU A 144 3.06 -61.37 -9.82
C GLU A 144 2.37 -62.15 -8.70
N TRP A 145 1.63 -61.46 -7.83
CA TRP A 145 0.84 -62.11 -6.79
C TRP A 145 -0.22 -63.05 -7.36
N LEU A 146 -0.91 -62.66 -8.44
CA LEU A 146 -1.90 -63.50 -9.13
C LEU A 146 -1.27 -64.73 -9.79
N GLU A 147 -0.04 -64.62 -10.32
CA GLU A 147 0.71 -65.76 -10.84
C GLU A 147 1.15 -66.71 -9.72
N ALA A 148 1.67 -66.17 -8.62
CA ALA A 148 2.01 -66.95 -7.43
C ALA A 148 0.79 -67.67 -6.83
N GLU A 149 -0.39 -67.04 -6.85
CA GLU A 149 -1.65 -67.65 -6.43
C GLU A 149 -2.07 -68.78 -7.38
N ARG A 150 -1.91 -68.64 -8.71
CA ARG A 150 -2.19 -69.71 -9.67
C ARG A 150 -1.23 -70.90 -9.52
N GLU A 151 0.06 -70.64 -9.29
CA GLU A 151 1.05 -71.67 -9.00
C GLU A 151 0.75 -72.34 -7.65
N GLY A 152 0.35 -71.57 -6.64
CA GLY A 152 -0.12 -72.05 -5.35
C GLY A 152 -1.41 -72.87 -5.44
N VAL A 153 -2.35 -72.50 -6.33
CA VAL A 153 -3.57 -73.25 -6.64
C VAL A 153 -3.25 -74.53 -7.41
N ARG A 154 -2.28 -74.52 -8.33
CA ARG A 154 -1.77 -75.76 -8.98
C ARG A 154 -1.14 -76.71 -7.97
N LEU A 155 -0.42 -76.19 -6.99
CA LEU A 155 0.23 -76.98 -5.94
C LEU A 155 -0.76 -77.47 -4.86
N THR A 156 -1.83 -76.72 -4.57
CA THR A 156 -2.88 -77.11 -3.61
C THR A 156 -3.97 -77.98 -4.23
N ALA A 157 -4.18 -77.95 -5.55
CA ALA A 157 -5.02 -78.91 -6.27
C ALA A 157 -4.51 -80.36 -6.16
N ALA A 158 -3.25 -80.57 -5.77
CA ALA A 158 -2.65 -81.88 -5.54
C ALA A 158 -2.76 -82.40 -4.09
N ALA A 159 -3.27 -81.61 -3.13
CA ALA A 159 -3.33 -82.02 -1.73
C ALA A 159 -4.67 -81.65 -1.08
N PRO A 160 -5.46 -82.64 -0.60
CA PRO A 160 -6.77 -82.34 -0.04
C PRO A 160 -6.67 -81.92 1.42
N GLY A 161 -7.32 -80.80 1.74
CA GLY A 161 -7.71 -80.45 3.11
C GLY A 161 -6.85 -79.36 3.76
N GLN A 162 -7.17 -78.10 3.47
CA GLN A 162 -6.95 -76.99 4.40
C GLN A 162 -7.99 -75.89 4.17
N SER A 163 -8.44 -75.31 5.28
CA SER A 163 -9.55 -74.37 5.47
C SER A 163 -9.47 -73.10 4.59
N PRO A 164 -10.59 -72.41 4.32
CA PRO A 164 -10.61 -71.31 3.36
C PRO A 164 -9.81 -70.11 3.88
N ARG A 165 -8.68 -69.82 3.22
CA ARG A 165 -7.94 -68.56 3.36
C ARG A 165 -8.74 -67.47 2.67
N GLN A 166 -8.96 -66.34 3.34
CA GLN A 166 -9.70 -65.20 2.77
C GLN A 166 -8.97 -64.63 1.55
N THR A 167 -9.56 -64.81 0.37
CA THR A 167 -9.13 -64.22 -0.89
C THR A 167 -9.61 -62.77 -0.93
N TYR A 168 -8.71 -61.79 -0.80
CA TYR A 168 -9.08 -60.39 -1.01
C TYR A 168 -9.41 -60.18 -2.50
N THR A 169 -10.65 -59.82 -2.79
CA THR A 169 -11.08 -59.45 -4.15
C THR A 169 -10.51 -58.09 -4.52
N ARG A 170 -10.20 -57.85 -5.81
CA ARG A 170 -9.70 -56.55 -6.33
C ARG A 170 -10.53 -55.36 -5.83
N THR A 171 -11.84 -55.56 -5.71
CA THR A 171 -12.81 -54.58 -5.19
C THR A 171 -12.58 -54.23 -3.72
N GLU A 172 -12.22 -55.19 -2.87
CA GLU A 172 -11.93 -54.96 -1.46
C GLU A 172 -10.64 -54.15 -1.25
N ALA A 173 -9.61 -54.38 -2.08
CA ALA A 173 -8.37 -53.59 -2.05
C ALA A 173 -8.64 -52.12 -2.42
N ILE A 174 -9.46 -51.88 -3.47
CA ILE A 174 -9.89 -50.54 -3.86
C ILE A 174 -10.67 -49.88 -2.71
N ARG A 175 -11.61 -50.61 -2.08
CA ARG A 175 -12.36 -50.12 -0.93
C ARG A 175 -11.45 -49.69 0.22
N GLN A 176 -10.45 -50.50 0.57
CA GLN A 176 -9.50 -50.13 1.64
C GLN A 176 -8.80 -48.81 1.34
N GLN A 177 -8.35 -48.62 0.09
CA GLN A 177 -7.69 -47.38 -0.31
C GLN A 177 -8.64 -46.16 -0.30
N VAL A 178 -9.91 -46.36 -0.66
CA VAL A 178 -10.97 -45.33 -0.53
C VAL A 178 -11.13 -44.93 0.94
N ARG A 179 -11.19 -45.89 1.87
CA ARG A 179 -11.29 -45.62 3.32
C ARG A 179 -10.09 -44.87 3.87
N LEU A 180 -8.87 -45.24 3.47
CA LEU A 180 -7.66 -44.51 3.86
C LEU A 180 -7.69 -43.06 3.36
N THR A 181 -8.19 -42.85 2.14
CA THR A 181 -8.38 -41.52 1.57
C THR A 181 -9.44 -40.74 2.35
N ALA A 182 -10.55 -41.38 2.71
CA ALA A 182 -11.61 -40.76 3.51
C ALA A 182 -11.08 -40.27 4.88
N GLY A 183 -10.28 -41.09 5.57
CA GLY A 183 -9.69 -40.70 6.85
C GLY A 183 -8.73 -39.52 6.75
N LYS A 184 -7.93 -39.44 5.67
CA LYS A 184 -7.08 -38.27 5.39
C LYS A 184 -7.92 -37.02 5.14
N VAL A 185 -8.94 -37.12 4.29
CA VAL A 185 -9.83 -35.98 3.97
C VAL A 185 -10.52 -35.47 5.23
N GLU A 186 -11.00 -36.36 6.09
CA GLU A 186 -11.63 -35.99 7.35
C GLU A 186 -10.70 -35.23 8.29
N LYS A 187 -9.44 -35.67 8.40
CA LYS A 187 -8.43 -34.98 9.20
C LYS A 187 -8.16 -33.56 8.68
N GLU A 188 -7.92 -33.42 7.38
CA GLU A 188 -7.63 -32.13 6.74
C GLU A 188 -8.82 -31.15 6.85
N VAL A 189 -10.06 -31.66 6.71
CA VAL A 189 -11.27 -30.85 6.93
C VAL A 189 -11.32 -30.31 8.36
N GLY A 190 -11.03 -31.15 9.35
CA GLY A 190 -11.01 -30.74 10.76
C GLY A 190 -9.90 -29.73 11.07
N GLU A 191 -8.71 -29.91 10.49
CA GLU A 191 -7.59 -28.97 10.64
C GLU A 191 -7.91 -27.60 10.02
N LEU A 192 -8.46 -27.58 8.81
CA LEU A 192 -8.89 -26.35 8.15
C LEU A 192 -9.98 -25.64 8.94
N GLU A 193 -10.98 -26.38 9.43
CA GLU A 193 -12.05 -25.80 10.24
C GLU A 193 -11.51 -25.20 11.55
N PHE A 194 -10.58 -25.89 12.22
CA PHE A 194 -9.91 -25.38 13.41
C PHE A 194 -9.17 -24.08 13.13
N ILE A 195 -8.38 -24.02 12.06
CA ILE A 195 -7.62 -22.83 11.68
C ILE A 195 -8.58 -21.67 11.38
N LYS A 196 -9.62 -21.90 10.56
CA LYS A 196 -10.64 -20.89 10.26
C LYS A 196 -11.29 -20.34 11.53
N ASN A 197 -11.69 -21.21 12.45
CA ASN A 197 -12.34 -20.81 13.70
C ASN A 197 -11.38 -20.02 14.62
N ARG A 198 -10.09 -20.39 14.67
CA ARG A 198 -9.07 -19.64 15.40
C ARG A 198 -8.90 -18.22 14.84
N ILE A 199 -8.84 -18.09 13.52
CA ILE A 199 -8.71 -16.79 12.85
C ILE A 199 -9.98 -15.95 13.12
N GLN A 200 -11.16 -16.54 12.94
CA GLN A 200 -12.45 -15.88 13.18
C GLN A 200 -12.56 -15.38 14.62
N THR A 201 -12.16 -16.20 15.59
CA THR A 201 -12.08 -15.80 17.01
C THR A 201 -11.18 -14.58 17.18
N GLY A 202 -9.99 -14.57 16.58
CA GLY A 202 -9.11 -13.40 16.59
C GLY A 202 -9.78 -12.14 16.05
N VAL A 203 -10.51 -12.26 14.95
CA VAL A 203 -11.23 -11.14 14.32
C VAL A 203 -12.39 -10.64 15.18
N ASP A 204 -13.20 -11.52 15.76
CA ASP A 204 -14.41 -11.14 16.49
C ASP A 204 -14.11 -10.55 17.87
N PHE A 205 -13.13 -11.11 18.57
CA PHE A 205 -12.82 -10.68 19.94
C PHE A 205 -11.90 -9.47 20.00
N LEU A 206 -11.08 -9.22 18.98
CA LEU A 206 -10.12 -8.10 18.98
C LEU A 206 -10.78 -6.72 19.20
N PRO A 207 -11.92 -6.37 18.55
CA PRO A 207 -12.64 -5.13 18.85
C PRO A 207 -13.16 -5.04 20.29
N LEU A 208 -13.59 -6.16 20.88
CA LEU A 208 -14.12 -6.22 22.25
C LEU A 208 -12.98 -6.01 23.26
N GLU A 209 -11.87 -6.72 23.06
CA GLU A 209 -10.66 -6.55 23.87
C GLU A 209 -10.13 -5.12 23.80
N PHE A 210 -10.16 -4.48 22.63
CA PHE A 210 -9.76 -3.08 22.48
C PHE A 210 -10.64 -2.16 23.33
N LYS A 211 -11.98 -2.28 23.22
CA LYS A 211 -12.92 -1.46 24.01
C LYS A 211 -12.70 -1.64 25.51
N GLN A 212 -12.61 -2.88 25.98
CA GLN A 212 -12.36 -3.17 27.39
C GLN A 212 -11.03 -2.56 27.86
N THR A 213 -9.96 -2.70 27.07
CA THR A 213 -8.64 -2.15 27.40
C THR A 213 -8.67 -0.63 27.48
N ILE A 214 -9.39 0.04 26.57
CA ILE A 214 -9.57 1.50 26.61
C ILE A 214 -10.33 1.92 27.87
N ASP A 215 -11.40 1.22 28.25
CA ASP A 215 -12.18 1.57 29.44
C ASP A 215 -11.37 1.40 30.73
N GLU A 216 -10.59 0.32 30.84
CA GLU A 216 -9.70 0.09 31.98
C GLU A 216 -8.53 1.09 32.03
N TRP A 217 -7.99 1.47 30.88
CA TRP A 217 -6.95 2.51 30.76
C TRP A 217 -7.49 3.89 31.15
N LYS A 218 -8.69 4.27 30.68
CA LYS A 218 -9.38 5.52 31.08
C LYS A 218 -9.62 5.59 32.59
N GLN A 219 -9.87 4.44 33.23
CA GLN A 219 -10.03 4.33 34.68
C GLN A 219 -8.68 4.30 35.43
N GLY A 220 -7.55 4.38 34.73
CA GLY A 220 -6.21 4.35 35.31
C GLY A 220 -5.81 3.01 35.94
N ARG A 221 -6.52 1.91 35.60
CA ARG A 221 -6.24 0.58 36.16
C ARG A 221 -5.04 -0.10 35.49
N ILE A 222 -4.85 0.13 34.19
CA ILE A 222 -3.80 -0.48 33.38
C ILE A 222 -3.06 0.59 32.55
N LEU A 223 -1.83 0.28 32.11
CA LEU A 223 -1.08 1.04 31.10
C LEU A 223 -1.01 2.57 31.38
N ARG A 224 -0.81 2.94 32.64
CA ARG A 224 -0.87 4.34 33.14
C ARG A 224 0.08 5.31 32.46
N HIS A 225 1.15 4.81 31.85
CA HIS A 225 2.17 5.60 31.16
C HIS A 225 2.07 5.52 29.63
N SER A 226 1.14 4.71 29.10
CA SER A 226 0.93 4.56 27.66
C SER A 226 -0.06 5.62 27.17
N THR A 227 0.23 6.18 26.01
CA THR A 227 -0.68 7.08 25.31
C THR A 227 -1.77 6.29 24.60
N PHE A 228 -2.83 6.99 24.17
CA PHE A 228 -3.86 6.38 23.34
C PHE A 228 -3.30 5.86 22.00
N GLU A 229 -2.30 6.55 21.43
CA GLU A 229 -1.60 6.12 20.22
C GLU A 229 -0.84 4.80 20.43
N ASP A 230 -0.19 4.63 21.60
CA ASP A 230 0.52 3.38 21.93
C ASP A 230 -0.44 2.19 22.05
N LEU A 231 -1.66 2.43 22.57
CA LEU A 231 -2.70 1.41 22.64
C LEU A 231 -3.21 1.04 21.26
N LYS A 232 -3.48 2.01 20.40
CA LYS A 232 -3.86 1.75 18.99
C LYS A 232 -2.78 0.93 18.28
N LEU A 233 -1.51 1.31 18.42
CA LEU A 233 -0.39 0.61 17.82
C LEU A 233 -0.29 -0.86 18.30
N LYS A 234 -0.44 -1.11 19.60
CA LYS A 234 -0.45 -2.45 20.18
C LYS A 234 -1.52 -3.36 19.56
N PHE A 235 -2.73 -2.84 19.38
CA PHE A 235 -3.84 -3.61 18.80
C PHE A 235 -3.71 -3.78 17.28
N ARG A 236 -3.12 -2.81 16.58
CA ARG A 236 -2.74 -2.99 15.17
C ARG A 236 -1.73 -4.13 15.03
N TYR A 237 -0.68 -4.18 15.86
CA TYR A 237 0.26 -5.31 15.85
C TYR A 237 -0.40 -6.65 16.16
N LYS A 238 -1.37 -6.70 17.08
CA LYS A 238 -2.14 -7.91 17.37
C LYS A 238 -2.96 -8.37 16.16
N ALA A 239 -3.53 -7.43 15.40
CA ALA A 239 -4.19 -7.73 14.13
C ALA A 239 -3.20 -8.25 13.08
N TYR A 240 -1.98 -7.69 13.02
CA TYR A 240 -0.89 -8.07 12.12
C TYR A 240 -0.15 -9.36 12.46
N SER A 241 -0.38 -9.98 13.63
CA SER A 241 0.33 -11.18 14.09
C SER A 241 0.01 -12.39 13.20
N ILE A 242 0.67 -12.41 12.05
CA ILE A 242 0.98 -13.45 11.05
C ILE A 242 -0.16 -14.45 10.84
N GLU A 243 -0.86 -14.32 9.71
CA GLU A 243 -1.80 -15.35 9.26
C GLU A 243 -1.54 -15.78 7.82
N ASP A 244 -1.10 -17.03 7.72
CA ASP A 244 -0.97 -17.85 6.51
C ASP A 244 -2.34 -18.16 5.86
N GLY A 245 -3.43 -17.51 6.29
CA GLY A 245 -4.79 -17.83 5.84
C GLY A 245 -4.96 -17.75 4.32
N TYR A 246 -4.36 -16.74 3.69
CA TYR A 246 -4.32 -16.66 2.22
C TYR A 246 -3.41 -17.71 1.58
N GLU A 247 -2.29 -18.08 2.21
CA GLU A 247 -1.42 -19.16 1.71
C GLU A 247 -2.13 -20.52 1.77
N LEU A 248 -2.91 -20.77 2.83
CA LEU A 248 -3.74 -21.95 2.98
C LEU A 248 -4.81 -22.05 1.88
N LEU A 249 -5.39 -20.93 1.43
CA LEU A 249 -6.32 -20.95 0.31
C LEU A 249 -5.68 -21.55 -0.95
N TYR A 250 -4.44 -21.16 -1.27
CA TYR A 250 -3.72 -21.71 -2.42
C TYR A 250 -3.41 -23.20 -2.24
N LEU A 251 -2.84 -23.58 -1.09
CA LEU A 251 -2.44 -24.96 -0.80
C LEU A 251 -3.63 -25.93 -0.86
N TYR A 252 -4.75 -25.56 -0.23
CA TYR A 252 -5.92 -26.42 -0.20
C TYR A 252 -6.70 -26.43 -1.52
N THR A 253 -6.65 -25.36 -2.32
CA THR A 253 -7.28 -25.37 -3.65
C THR A 253 -6.64 -26.41 -4.57
N ASP A 254 -5.30 -26.49 -4.58
CA ASP A 254 -4.58 -27.51 -5.35
C ASP A 254 -4.83 -28.91 -4.77
N TRP A 255 -4.74 -29.07 -3.45
CA TRP A 255 -5.01 -30.34 -2.79
C TRP A 255 -6.43 -30.87 -3.10
N LEU A 256 -7.45 -30.00 -3.13
CA LEU A 256 -8.82 -30.37 -3.51
C LEU A 256 -8.90 -30.87 -4.96
N ALA A 257 -8.18 -30.23 -5.89
CA ALA A 257 -8.09 -30.69 -7.27
C ALA A 257 -7.45 -32.08 -7.36
N GLN A 258 -6.37 -32.32 -6.61
CA GLN A 258 -5.72 -33.63 -6.52
C GLN A 258 -6.65 -34.71 -5.94
N GLN A 259 -7.41 -34.42 -4.87
CA GLN A 259 -8.36 -35.39 -4.30
C GLN A 259 -9.49 -35.72 -5.28
N ARG A 260 -10.05 -34.71 -5.96
CA ARG A 260 -11.05 -34.92 -7.02
C ARG A 260 -10.52 -35.83 -8.13
N GLN A 261 -9.27 -35.64 -8.55
CA GLN A 261 -8.66 -36.51 -9.54
C GLN A 261 -8.50 -37.94 -9.03
N LYS A 262 -8.12 -38.15 -7.76
CA LYS A 262 -8.07 -39.48 -7.14
C LYS A 262 -9.43 -40.17 -7.12
N LEU A 263 -10.51 -39.45 -6.80
CA LEU A 263 -11.86 -40.01 -6.83
C LEU A 263 -12.25 -40.49 -8.25
N ARG A 264 -11.89 -39.72 -9.29
CA ARG A 264 -12.10 -40.17 -10.69
C ARG A 264 -11.36 -41.46 -11.01
N VAL A 265 -10.14 -41.64 -10.49
CA VAL A 265 -9.37 -42.86 -10.68
C VAL A 265 -10.04 -44.04 -9.97
N PHE A 266 -10.54 -43.87 -8.74
CA PHE A 266 -11.27 -44.95 -8.07
C PHE A 266 -12.52 -45.38 -8.84
N VAL A 267 -13.31 -44.42 -9.33
CA VAL A 267 -14.48 -44.71 -10.17
C VAL A 267 -14.08 -45.45 -11.46
N ARG A 268 -12.94 -45.08 -12.08
CA ARG A 268 -12.39 -45.79 -13.23
C ARG A 268 -11.98 -47.22 -12.92
N LEU A 269 -11.30 -47.44 -11.80
CA LEU A 269 -10.85 -48.77 -11.36
C LEU A 269 -12.01 -49.72 -11.04
N LEU A 270 -13.17 -49.18 -10.71
CA LEU A 270 -14.42 -49.92 -10.53
C LEU A 270 -15.11 -50.28 -11.86
N GLY A 271 -14.48 -50.03 -13.01
CA GLY A 271 -14.94 -50.47 -14.33
C GLY A 271 -15.75 -49.44 -15.11
N THR A 272 -15.70 -48.17 -14.73
CA THR A 272 -16.44 -47.11 -15.42
C THR A 272 -15.54 -46.09 -16.10
N GLU A 273 -15.70 -45.90 -17.41
CA GLU A 273 -15.04 -44.80 -18.10
C GLU A 273 -15.60 -43.46 -17.59
N VAL A 274 -14.67 -42.58 -17.19
CA VAL A 274 -14.95 -41.23 -16.69
C VAL A 274 -14.33 -40.25 -17.68
N ASP A 275 -15.18 -39.51 -18.39
CA ASP A 275 -14.73 -38.43 -19.26
C ASP A 275 -14.23 -37.24 -18.43
N LYS A 276 -13.22 -36.53 -18.92
CA LYS A 276 -12.62 -35.38 -18.22
C LYS A 276 -13.61 -34.22 -18.07
N ALA A 277 -14.54 -34.07 -19.02
CA ALA A 277 -15.57 -33.03 -19.00
C ALA A 277 -16.74 -33.35 -18.04
N GLU A 278 -16.81 -34.58 -17.54
CA GLU A 278 -17.92 -35.03 -16.72
C GLU A 278 -17.73 -34.69 -15.23
N SER A 279 -18.83 -34.38 -14.54
CA SER A 279 -18.83 -34.26 -13.09
C SER A 279 -18.61 -35.64 -12.44
N ILE A 280 -17.87 -35.67 -11.32
CA ILE A 280 -17.60 -36.90 -10.58
C ILE A 280 -18.92 -37.52 -10.08
N GLN A 281 -19.88 -36.68 -9.69
CA GLN A 281 -21.22 -37.10 -9.28
C GLN A 281 -21.95 -37.87 -10.38
N ALA A 282 -21.97 -37.35 -11.61
CA ALA A 282 -22.61 -38.02 -12.74
C ALA A 282 -21.92 -39.37 -13.06
N ALA A 283 -20.59 -39.42 -12.89
CA ALA A 283 -19.82 -40.63 -13.11
C ALA A 283 -20.17 -41.72 -12.08
N ILE A 284 -20.31 -41.33 -10.81
CA ILE A 284 -20.77 -42.23 -9.73
C ILE A 284 -22.19 -42.73 -10.01
N GLU A 285 -23.13 -41.86 -10.35
CA GLU A 285 -24.51 -42.26 -10.63
C GLU A 285 -24.62 -43.20 -11.83
N ARG A 286 -23.80 -42.99 -12.87
CA ARG A 286 -23.74 -43.91 -14.01
C ARG A 286 -23.14 -45.26 -13.61
N ALA A 287 -22.12 -45.25 -12.75
CA ALA A 287 -21.53 -46.49 -12.23
C ALA A 287 -22.52 -47.28 -11.39
N GLU A 288 -23.26 -46.60 -10.51
CA GLU A 288 -24.33 -47.22 -9.74
C GLU A 288 -25.41 -47.79 -10.67
N ARG A 289 -25.90 -47.02 -11.65
CA ARG A 289 -26.91 -47.50 -12.62
C ARG A 289 -26.45 -48.76 -13.37
N ARG A 290 -25.21 -48.78 -13.88
CA ARG A 290 -24.64 -49.94 -14.59
C ARG A 290 -24.57 -51.19 -13.73
N GLU A 291 -24.25 -51.06 -12.45
CA GLU A 291 -24.25 -52.21 -11.54
C GLU A 291 -25.68 -52.67 -11.21
N HIS A 292 -26.63 -51.75 -11.02
CA HIS A 292 -28.04 -52.12 -10.79
C HIS A 292 -28.66 -52.80 -12.01
N GLU A 293 -28.26 -52.43 -13.23
CA GLU A 293 -28.70 -53.05 -14.49
C GLU A 293 -28.25 -54.52 -14.63
N LYS A 294 -27.26 -54.98 -13.86
CA LYS A 294 -26.83 -56.39 -13.84
C LYS A 294 -27.74 -57.29 -13.01
N TYR A 295 -28.70 -56.73 -12.27
CA TYR A 295 -29.67 -57.44 -11.42
C TYR A 295 -29.02 -58.50 -10.49
N LEU A 296 -28.95 -59.77 -10.93
CA LEU A 296 -28.43 -60.90 -10.16
C LEU A 296 -26.89 -60.98 -10.14
N GLU A 297 -26.21 -60.39 -11.13
CA GLU A 297 -24.74 -60.31 -11.22
C GLU A 297 -24.19 -58.98 -10.67
N MET A 298 -25.03 -58.22 -9.95
CA MET A 298 -24.65 -56.93 -9.35
C MET A 298 -23.56 -57.14 -8.29
N ASP A 299 -22.45 -56.42 -8.44
CA ASP A 299 -21.42 -56.40 -7.41
C ASP A 299 -21.80 -55.42 -6.29
N VAL A 300 -22.35 -55.97 -5.21
CA VAL A 300 -22.74 -55.22 -4.02
C VAL A 300 -21.54 -54.47 -3.41
N GLU A 301 -20.34 -55.02 -3.52
CA GLU A 301 -19.15 -54.38 -2.98
C GLU A 301 -18.81 -53.11 -3.74
N VAL A 302 -18.97 -53.12 -5.08
CA VAL A 302 -18.81 -51.94 -5.94
C VAL A 302 -19.79 -50.83 -5.53
N ILE A 303 -21.08 -51.16 -5.33
CA ILE A 303 -22.09 -50.16 -4.92
C ILE A 303 -21.72 -49.47 -3.60
N PHE A 304 -21.30 -50.25 -2.60
CA PHE A 304 -20.86 -49.71 -1.32
C PHE A 304 -19.58 -48.85 -1.46
N THR A 305 -18.61 -49.25 -2.32
CA THR A 305 -17.44 -48.41 -2.59
C THR A 305 -17.81 -47.09 -3.25
N LEU A 306 -18.74 -47.10 -4.21
CA LEU A 306 -19.25 -45.89 -4.86
C LEU A 306 -19.93 -44.95 -3.85
N ARG A 307 -20.66 -45.51 -2.89
CA ARG A 307 -21.23 -44.74 -1.77
C ARG A 307 -20.15 -44.12 -0.87
N GLU A 308 -19.09 -44.84 -0.55
CA GLU A 308 -17.96 -44.29 0.21
C GLU A 308 -17.26 -43.16 -0.57
N ILE A 309 -17.05 -43.33 -1.88
CA ILE A 309 -16.50 -42.29 -2.77
C ILE A 309 -17.40 -41.04 -2.78
N ARG A 310 -18.73 -41.22 -2.86
CA ARG A 310 -19.69 -40.11 -2.79
C ARG A 310 -19.59 -39.36 -1.47
N ALA A 311 -19.47 -40.07 -0.35
CA ALA A 311 -19.30 -39.44 0.96
C ALA A 311 -18.00 -38.61 1.04
N ILE A 312 -16.91 -39.07 0.41
CA ILE A 312 -15.68 -38.27 0.30
C ILE A 312 -15.93 -37.01 -0.54
N LEU A 313 -16.61 -37.15 -1.69
CA LEU A 313 -16.93 -36.02 -2.55
C LEU A 313 -17.75 -34.95 -1.81
N GLU A 314 -18.74 -35.35 -1.02
CA GLU A 314 -19.53 -34.45 -0.17
C GLU A 314 -18.65 -33.69 0.84
N LYS A 315 -17.68 -34.37 1.48
CA LYS A 315 -16.71 -33.71 2.38
C LYS A 315 -15.84 -32.70 1.63
N LEU A 316 -15.37 -33.03 0.42
CA LEU A 316 -14.56 -32.11 -0.41
C LEU A 316 -15.37 -30.87 -0.83
N ILE A 317 -16.66 -31.02 -1.14
CA ILE A 317 -17.56 -29.88 -1.42
C ILE A 317 -17.75 -29.03 -0.16
N GLY A 318 -17.94 -29.66 1.00
CA GLY A 318 -17.99 -28.96 2.29
C GLY A 318 -16.72 -28.16 2.57
N MET A 319 -15.56 -28.73 2.23
CA MET A 319 -14.26 -28.07 2.37
C MET A 319 -14.13 -26.84 1.47
N GLU A 320 -14.67 -26.85 0.25
CA GLU A 320 -14.72 -25.63 -0.59
C GLU A 320 -15.52 -24.51 0.06
N THR A 321 -16.64 -24.86 0.71
CA THR A 321 -17.42 -23.90 1.49
C THR A 321 -16.61 -23.35 2.67
N LEU A 322 -15.85 -24.20 3.38
CA LEU A 322 -14.96 -23.77 4.45
C LEU A 322 -13.87 -22.82 3.95
N LEU A 323 -13.28 -23.07 2.78
CA LEU A 323 -12.29 -22.17 2.17
C LEU A 323 -12.90 -20.81 1.82
N LYS A 324 -14.11 -20.77 1.25
CA LYS A 324 -14.82 -19.50 1.01
C LYS A 324 -15.11 -18.73 2.29
N GLN A 325 -15.49 -19.45 3.36
CA GLN A 325 -15.66 -18.83 4.68
C GLN A 325 -14.33 -18.29 5.21
N LEU A 326 -13.24 -19.04 5.08
CA LEU A 326 -11.90 -18.61 5.49
C LEU A 326 -11.48 -17.33 4.74
N GLU A 327 -11.70 -17.26 3.43
CA GLU A 327 -11.44 -16.07 2.62
C GLU A 327 -12.20 -14.84 3.15
N GLU A 328 -13.47 -15.01 3.51
CA GLU A 328 -14.28 -13.96 4.13
C GLU A 328 -13.70 -13.49 5.46
N VAL A 329 -13.25 -14.43 6.31
CA VAL A 329 -12.64 -14.10 7.61
C VAL A 329 -11.35 -13.31 7.41
N CYS A 330 -10.48 -13.79 6.51
CA CYS A 330 -9.22 -13.13 6.18
C CYS A 330 -9.47 -11.70 5.66
N ARG A 331 -10.49 -11.51 4.81
CA ARG A 331 -10.87 -10.19 4.32
C ARG A 331 -11.33 -9.27 5.45
N LYS A 332 -12.21 -9.73 6.35
CA LYS A 332 -12.66 -8.96 7.51
C LYS A 332 -11.49 -8.53 8.41
N ARG A 333 -10.50 -9.42 8.59
CA ARG A 333 -9.29 -9.08 9.33
C ARG A 333 -8.45 -8.02 8.63
N ALA A 334 -8.26 -8.15 7.32
CA ALA A 334 -7.55 -7.15 6.52
C ALA A 334 -8.23 -5.78 6.61
N GLU A 335 -9.57 -5.74 6.59
CA GLU A 335 -10.34 -4.51 6.82
C GLU A 335 -10.08 -3.94 8.23
N GLN A 336 -10.05 -4.77 9.28
CA GLN A 336 -9.71 -4.31 10.64
C GLN A 336 -8.29 -3.72 10.74
N ILE A 337 -7.36 -4.20 9.93
CA ILE A 337 -5.98 -3.69 9.88
C ILE A 337 -5.91 -2.32 9.17
N ILE A 338 -6.64 -2.18 8.06
CA ILE A 338 -6.63 -1.01 7.18
C ILE A 338 -7.51 0.12 7.75
N ALA A 339 -8.72 -0.22 8.21
CA ALA A 339 -9.71 0.69 8.74
C ALA A 339 -10.38 0.04 9.96
N PRO A 340 -9.75 0.15 11.16
CA PRO A 340 -10.25 -0.52 12.34
C PRO A 340 -11.65 -0.02 12.69
N SER A 341 -12.60 -0.94 12.89
CA SER A 341 -13.99 -0.57 13.24
C SER A 341 -14.10 0.16 14.59
N TRP A 342 -13.06 0.06 15.42
CA TRP A 342 -12.93 0.74 16.71
C TRP A 342 -12.21 2.11 16.63
N GLU A 343 -11.64 2.46 15.48
CA GLU A 343 -11.17 3.81 15.18
C GLU A 343 -12.29 4.54 14.44
N ALA A 344 -13.21 5.16 15.19
CA ALA A 344 -14.29 5.93 14.59
C ALA A 344 -13.75 6.99 13.62
N LYS A 345 -14.34 7.09 12.42
CA LYS A 345 -14.14 8.24 11.51
C LYS A 345 -14.71 9.48 12.20
N GLY A 346 -13.83 10.23 12.87
CA GLY A 346 -14.18 11.49 13.53
C GLY A 346 -14.65 11.29 14.97
N THR A 347 -13.72 11.44 15.92
CA THR A 347 -13.90 12.16 17.19
C THR A 347 -12.58 12.11 17.96
N LEU A 348 -11.72 13.07 17.65
CA LEU A 348 -11.01 13.85 18.67
C LEU A 348 -11.29 15.32 18.36
#